data_AF-A0A448B3P6-F1
#
_entry.id   AF-A0A448B3P6-F1
#
_cell.length_a   1.000
_cell.length_b   1.000
_cell.length_c   1.000
_cell.angle_alpha   90.00
_cell.angle_beta   90.00
_cell.angle_gamma   90.00
#
_symmetry.space_group_name_H-M   'P 1'
#
loop_
_entity.id
_entity.type
_entity.pdbx_description
1 polymer ?
#
loop_
_entity_poly.entity_id
_entity_poly.type
_entity_poly.pdbx_seq_one_letter_code
_entity_poly.pdbx_strand_id
1 'polypeptide(L)'
;MILFFVDLTSGLFLYHTYKSILMKKIRLALLLMALPFSGLLFAQKTEITVLTQQKGPKSGAKEENIPYFIQFGIMSKNHEDFKNKYHTGVFYQNCIISYEISKQAKENNLAVAKTLTEKYGDAWKKDLGIIPYGL
;
A
#
# COMPACT_ATOMS: atom_id res chain seq x y z
N MET A 1 13.84 -68.51 -45.46
CA MET A 1 13.70 -67.20 -46.15
C MET A 1 13.81 -66.11 -45.09
N ILE A 2 15.01 -65.53 -44.98
CA ILE A 2 15.54 -64.67 -43.90
C ILE A 2 14.90 -63.25 -43.93
N LEU A 3 13.68 -63.12 -44.46
CA LEU A 3 12.99 -61.85 -44.62
C LEU A 3 12.15 -61.45 -43.39
N PHE A 4 11.87 -62.37 -42.45
CA PHE A 4 11.07 -62.05 -41.25
C PHE A 4 11.89 -61.56 -40.05
N PHE A 5 13.23 -61.69 -40.07
CA PHE A 5 14.08 -61.31 -38.93
C PHE A 5 14.54 -59.85 -38.95
N VAL A 6 14.40 -59.16 -40.09
CA VAL A 6 14.88 -57.78 -40.28
C VAL A 6 13.85 -56.73 -39.83
N ASP A 7 12.56 -57.08 -39.79
CA ASP A 7 11.48 -56.13 -39.43
C ASP A 7 11.25 -55.94 -37.92
N LEU A 8 11.55 -56.94 -37.09
CA LEU A 8 11.26 -56.85 -35.65
C LEU A 8 12.32 -56.02 -34.90
N THR A 9 13.57 -56.04 -35.37
CA THR A 9 14.69 -55.35 -34.72
C THR A 9 14.71 -53.85 -35.05
N SER A 10 14.35 -53.47 -36.27
CA SER A 10 14.22 -52.07 -36.71
C SER A 10 13.05 -51.35 -36.00
N GLY A 11 11.92 -52.03 -35.84
CA GLY A 11 10.75 -51.52 -35.10
C GLY A 11 11.02 -51.28 -33.62
N LEU A 12 11.74 -52.18 -32.96
CA LEU A 12 12.09 -52.04 -31.53
C LEU A 12 13.08 -50.89 -31.29
N PHE A 13 14.03 -50.69 -32.22
CA PHE A 13 15.00 -49.59 -32.16
C PHE A 13 14.34 -48.21 -32.39
N LEU A 14 13.43 -48.13 -33.36
CA LEU A 14 12.61 -46.94 -33.61
C LEU A 14 11.71 -46.61 -32.42
N TYR A 15 11.06 -47.61 -31.82
CA TYR A 15 10.23 -47.43 -30.63
C TYR A 15 11.04 -46.93 -29.43
N HIS A 16 12.23 -47.47 -29.20
CA HIS A 16 13.11 -47.05 -28.10
C HIS A 16 13.62 -45.60 -28.28
N THR A 17 13.94 -45.24 -29.53
CA THR A 17 14.39 -43.88 -29.88
C THR A 17 13.25 -42.87 -29.78
N TYR A 18 12.05 -43.21 -30.29
CA TYR A 18 10.85 -42.39 -30.16
C TYR A 18 10.45 -42.17 -28.70
N LYS A 19 10.45 -43.23 -27.89
CA LYS A 19 10.17 -43.16 -26.45
C LYS A 19 11.19 -42.29 -25.72
N SER A 20 12.47 -42.38 -26.06
CA SER A 20 13.54 -41.54 -25.47
C SER A 20 13.37 -40.06 -25.82
N ILE A 21 13.05 -39.73 -27.07
CA ILE A 21 12.80 -38.36 -27.52
C ILE A 21 11.51 -37.80 -26.88
N LEU A 22 10.45 -38.60 -26.79
CA LEU A 22 9.19 -38.24 -26.15
C LEU A 22 9.39 -37.95 -24.64
N MET A 23 10.13 -38.81 -23.94
CA MET A 23 10.45 -38.60 -22.52
C MET A 23 11.30 -37.33 -22.29
N LYS A 24 12.22 -37.01 -23.20
CA LYS A 24 13.00 -35.75 -23.13
C LYS A 24 12.13 -34.51 -23.35
N LYS A 25 11.19 -34.56 -24.32
CA LYS A 25 10.24 -33.46 -24.57
C LYS A 25 9.26 -33.25 -23.41
N ILE A 26 8.77 -34.33 -22.79
CA ILE A 26 7.90 -34.27 -21.61
C ILE A 26 8.65 -33.69 -20.39
N ARG A 27 9.91 -34.11 -20.17
CA ARG A 27 10.75 -33.54 -19.09
C ARG A 27 11.04 -32.06 -19.30
N LEU A 28 11.25 -31.62 -20.55
CA LEU A 28 11.45 -30.22 -20.89
C LEU A 28 10.16 -29.40 -20.68
N ALA A 29 8.99 -29.95 -21.02
CA ALA A 29 7.70 -29.32 -20.78
C ALA A 29 7.38 -29.19 -19.28
N LEU A 30 7.77 -30.17 -18.46
CA LEU A 30 7.61 -30.13 -17.00
C LEU A 30 8.50 -29.06 -16.34
N LEU A 31 9.70 -28.81 -16.86
CA LEU A 31 10.59 -27.75 -16.35
C LEU A 31 10.08 -26.33 -16.63
N LEU A 32 9.29 -26.14 -17.71
CA LEU A 32 8.73 -24.83 -18.08
C LEU A 32 7.51 -24.43 -17.24
N MET A 33 6.84 -25.37 -16.56
CA MET A 33 5.70 -25.08 -15.68
C MET A 33 6.09 -24.71 -14.25
N ALA A 34 7.38 -24.79 -13.90
CA ALA A 34 7.89 -24.49 -12.56
C ALA A 34 8.38 -23.04 -12.38
N LEU A 35 8.03 -22.13 -13.29
CA LEU A 35 8.22 -20.69 -13.12
C LEU A 35 6.94 -20.07 -12.56
N PRO A 36 6.71 -20.05 -11.23
CA PRO A 36 5.70 -19.17 -10.69
C PRO A 36 6.14 -17.74 -11.00
N PHE A 37 5.27 -17.01 -11.68
CA PHE A 37 5.35 -15.57 -11.87
C PHE A 37 5.53 -14.89 -10.49
N SER A 38 6.76 -14.62 -10.10
CA SER A 38 7.10 -13.68 -9.03
C SER A 38 6.82 -12.28 -9.55
N GLY A 39 5.54 -11.93 -9.63
CA GLY A 39 5.09 -10.71 -10.29
C GLY A 39 3.75 -10.20 -9.78
N LEU A 40 3.41 -10.45 -8.52
CA LEU A 40 2.43 -9.64 -7.80
C LEU A 40 3.14 -8.99 -6.62
N LEU A 41 4.04 -8.05 -6.93
CA LEU A 41 4.25 -6.94 -6.01
C LEU A 41 2.92 -6.21 -5.97
N PHE A 42 2.09 -6.52 -4.97
CA PHE A 42 1.06 -5.59 -4.52
C PHE A 42 1.80 -4.32 -4.09
N ALA A 43 1.99 -3.40 -5.04
CA ALA A 43 2.07 -2.00 -4.73
C ALA A 43 0.68 -1.59 -4.24
N GLN A 44 0.32 -2.02 -3.03
CA GLN A 44 -0.70 -1.33 -2.26
C GLN A 44 -0.08 0.03 -1.98
N LYS A 45 -0.30 0.97 -2.91
CA LYS A 45 -0.35 2.38 -2.60
C LYS A 45 -1.42 2.46 -1.53
N THR A 46 -1.00 2.47 -0.27
CA THR A 46 -1.84 2.90 0.83
C THR A 46 -2.27 4.30 0.41
N GLU A 47 -3.48 4.38 -0.16
CA GLU A 47 -4.23 5.61 -0.11
C GLU A 47 -4.31 5.89 1.38
N ILE A 48 -3.47 6.82 1.85
CA ILE A 48 -3.56 7.29 3.20
C ILE A 48 -4.91 7.98 3.23
N THR A 49 -5.90 7.30 3.82
CA THR A 49 -7.20 7.87 4.10
C THR A 49 -6.98 8.93 5.15
N VAL A 50 -6.60 10.13 4.70
CA VAL A 50 -6.66 11.33 5.53
C VAL A 50 -8.09 11.38 6.03
N LEU A 51 -8.24 11.32 7.35
CA LEU A 51 -9.57 11.39 7.93
C LEU A 51 -10.13 12.75 7.55
N THR A 52 -11.31 12.72 6.97
CA THR A 52 -12.05 13.90 6.58
C THR A 52 -13.30 13.90 7.42
N GLN A 53 -13.61 15.06 7.99
CA GLN A 53 -14.61 15.14 9.05
C GLN A 53 -16.02 14.98 8.44
N GLN A 54 -16.79 14.04 8.98
CA GLN A 54 -18.26 14.16 9.07
C GLN A 54 -18.59 14.42 10.53
N LYS A 55 -19.34 15.48 10.84
CA LYS A 55 -19.80 15.75 12.21
C LYS A 55 -21.26 16.16 12.24
N GLY A 56 -22.09 15.29 12.83
CA GLY A 56 -23.44 15.61 13.28
C GLY A 56 -23.48 16.68 14.39
N PRO A 57 -24.66 17.21 14.72
CA PRO A 57 -24.97 18.62 14.56
C PRO A 57 -24.64 19.44 15.82
N LYS A 58 -23.51 20.16 15.84
CA LYS A 58 -23.34 21.37 16.66
C LYS A 58 -22.38 22.36 15.99
N SER A 59 -22.93 23.56 15.74
CA SER A 59 -22.34 24.79 15.17
C SER A 59 -22.20 24.80 13.64
N GLY A 60 -22.90 25.76 13.02
CA GLY A 60 -23.01 25.96 11.57
C GLY A 60 -21.74 26.48 10.89
N ALA A 61 -20.64 25.75 11.03
CA ALA A 61 -19.49 25.88 10.13
C ALA A 61 -19.73 24.94 8.94
N LYS A 62 -19.65 25.48 7.72
CA LYS A 62 -19.74 24.69 6.49
C LYS A 62 -18.75 23.52 6.57
N GLU A 63 -19.24 22.34 6.23
CA GLU A 63 -18.48 21.08 6.25
C GLU A 63 -17.44 21.13 5.12
N GLU A 64 -16.27 21.70 5.43
CA GLU A 64 -15.13 21.70 4.52
C GLU A 64 -14.32 20.44 4.75
N ASN A 65 -14.32 19.56 3.74
CA ASN A 65 -13.54 18.34 3.71
C ASN A 65 -12.05 18.70 3.51
N ILE A 66 -11.39 19.07 4.60
CA ILE A 66 -9.97 19.45 4.59
C ILE A 66 -9.14 18.49 5.45
N PRO A 67 -7.87 18.23 5.08
CA PRO A 67 -6.94 17.49 5.93
C PRO A 67 -6.79 18.16 7.29
N TYR A 68 -6.56 17.40 8.35
CA TYR A 68 -6.31 17.96 9.68
C TYR A 68 -5.30 17.16 10.49
N PHE A 69 -4.54 17.85 11.34
CA PHE A 69 -3.76 17.20 12.39
C PHE A 69 -4.65 16.80 13.54
N ILE A 70 -4.41 15.63 14.13
CA ILE A 70 -5.03 15.20 15.38
C ILE A 70 -4.11 15.57 16.53
N GLN A 71 -4.64 16.31 17.50
CA GLN A 71 -3.95 16.64 18.74
C GLN A 71 -4.78 16.19 19.93
N PHE A 72 -4.16 15.62 20.96
CA PHE A 72 -4.84 15.29 22.19
C PHE A 72 -4.68 16.42 23.22
N GLY A 73 -5.73 16.64 24.00
CA GLY A 73 -5.70 17.61 25.11
C GLY A 73 -6.51 18.87 24.84
N ILE A 74 -6.27 19.87 25.67
CA ILE A 74 -6.97 21.16 25.61
C ILE A 74 -6.37 22.00 24.48
N MET A 75 -7.24 22.67 23.73
CA MET A 75 -6.81 23.60 22.68
C MET A 75 -6.01 24.75 23.31
N SER A 76 -4.71 24.78 23.02
CA SER A 76 -3.78 25.78 23.56
C SER A 76 -3.71 27.07 22.74
N LYS A 77 -4.12 27.03 21.47
CA LYS A 77 -4.03 28.15 20.52
C LYS A 77 -5.13 28.03 19.46
N ASN A 78 -5.54 29.17 18.90
CA ASN A 78 -6.36 29.23 17.69
C ASN A 78 -5.50 28.95 16.45
N HIS A 79 -6.01 28.13 15.52
CA HIS A 79 -5.34 27.71 14.29
C HIS A 79 -6.05 28.18 13.01
N GLU A 80 -7.00 29.12 13.09
CA GLU A 80 -7.70 29.62 11.89
C GLU A 80 -6.74 30.21 10.85
N ASP A 81 -5.70 30.95 11.26
CA ASP A 81 -4.69 31.50 10.33
C ASP A 81 -3.93 30.38 9.60
N PHE A 82 -3.57 29.32 10.33
CA PHE A 82 -2.94 28.13 9.76
C PHE A 82 -3.89 27.43 8.78
N LYS A 83 -5.15 27.24 9.18
CA LYS A 83 -6.19 26.64 8.36
C LYS A 83 -6.40 27.41 7.06
N ASN A 84 -6.50 28.73 7.14
CA ASN A 84 -6.68 29.58 5.96
C ASN A 84 -5.47 29.56 5.04
N LYS A 85 -4.25 29.56 5.59
CA LYS A 85 -3.01 29.57 4.79
C LYS A 85 -2.71 28.24 4.12
N TYR A 86 -2.89 27.12 4.83
CA TYR A 86 -2.47 25.79 4.40
C TYR A 86 -3.63 24.88 3.98
N HIS A 87 -4.87 25.37 4.08
CA HIS A 87 -6.08 24.57 3.85
C HIS A 87 -6.06 23.26 4.64
N THR A 88 -5.56 23.32 5.89
CA THR A 88 -5.34 22.17 6.78
C THR A 88 -5.69 22.56 8.21
N GLY A 89 -6.55 21.79 8.87
CA GLY A 89 -7.00 22.07 10.24
C GLY A 89 -6.18 21.41 11.35
N VAL A 90 -6.58 21.69 12.59
CA VAL A 90 -6.16 20.92 13.77
C VAL A 90 -7.41 20.50 14.53
N PHE A 91 -7.57 19.20 14.74
CA PHE A 91 -8.68 18.61 15.47
C PHE A 91 -8.21 18.14 16.85
N TYR A 92 -8.74 18.79 17.89
CA TYR A 92 -8.45 18.42 19.26
C TYR A 92 -9.38 17.31 19.74
N GLN A 93 -8.78 16.21 20.18
CA GLN A 93 -9.45 15.08 20.80
C GLN A 93 -9.21 15.07 22.32
N ASN A 94 -10.05 14.34 23.04
CA ASN A 94 -9.93 14.20 24.49
C ASN A 94 -8.64 13.48 24.91
N CYS A 95 -8.33 13.51 26.21
CA CYS A 95 -7.10 12.93 26.77
C CYS A 95 -7.16 11.42 27.00
N ILE A 96 -8.30 10.77 26.74
CA ILE A 96 -8.46 9.32 26.92
C ILE A 96 -8.00 8.67 25.62
N ILE A 97 -6.72 8.30 25.58
CA ILE A 97 -6.05 7.82 24.38
C ILE A 97 -5.87 6.30 24.49
N SER A 98 -6.58 5.55 23.64
CA SER A 98 -6.29 4.11 23.45
C SER A 98 -5.08 3.93 22.51
N TYR A 99 -4.53 2.71 22.49
CA TYR A 99 -3.44 2.38 21.57
C TYR A 99 -3.87 2.62 20.11
N GLU A 100 -5.07 2.18 19.73
CA GLU A 100 -5.60 2.31 18.37
C GLU A 100 -5.77 3.77 17.96
N ILE A 101 -6.32 4.60 18.87
CA ILE A 101 -6.51 6.04 18.63
C ILE A 101 -5.16 6.74 18.47
N SER A 102 -4.17 6.41 19.32
CA SER A 102 -2.83 6.99 19.19
C SER A 102 -2.15 6.61 17.89
N LYS A 103 -2.27 5.35 17.47
CA LYS A 103 -1.72 4.85 16.21
C LYS A 103 -2.36 5.57 15.03
N GLN A 104 -3.68 5.70 15.02
CA GLN A 104 -4.42 6.42 13.97
C GLN A 104 -4.02 7.89 13.90
N ALA A 105 -3.88 8.57 15.04
CA ALA A 105 -3.43 9.97 15.09
C ALA A 105 -2.02 10.13 14.51
N LYS A 106 -1.10 9.24 14.88
CA LYS A 106 0.27 9.25 14.35
C LYS A 106 0.30 9.05 12.82
N GLU A 107 -0.40 8.04 12.32
CA GLU A 107 -0.45 7.73 10.88
C GLU A 107 -1.06 8.89 10.08
N ASN A 108 -2.18 9.45 10.55
CA ASN A 108 -2.80 10.63 9.95
C ASN A 108 -1.86 11.83 9.95
N ASN A 109 -1.24 12.14 11.08
CA ASN A 109 -0.39 13.33 11.21
C ASN A 109 0.86 13.23 10.35
N LEU A 110 1.47 12.05 10.23
CA LEU A 110 2.59 11.81 9.31
C LEU A 110 2.19 12.08 7.86
N ALA A 111 0.99 11.68 7.47
CA ALA A 111 0.49 11.90 6.12
C ALA A 111 0.26 13.38 5.81
N VAL A 112 -0.41 14.09 6.72
CA VAL A 112 -0.63 15.54 6.59
C VAL A 112 0.70 16.29 6.56
N ALA A 113 1.63 15.96 7.46
CA ALA A 113 2.96 16.55 7.50
C ALA A 113 3.75 16.32 6.21
N LYS A 114 3.65 15.12 5.63
CA LYS A 114 4.26 14.80 4.33
C LYS A 114 3.69 15.70 3.24
N THR A 115 2.37 15.78 3.11
CA THR A 115 1.72 16.63 2.10
C THR A 115 2.06 18.10 2.26
N LEU A 116 2.11 18.62 3.49
CA LEU A 116 2.50 20.01 3.74
C LEU A 116 3.97 20.26 3.42
N THR A 117 4.86 19.34 3.79
CA THR A 117 6.29 19.45 3.51
C THR A 117 6.58 19.39 2.02
N GLU A 118 5.89 18.54 1.27
CA GLU A 118 6.01 18.45 -0.19
C GLU A 118 5.57 19.75 -0.89
N LYS A 119 4.54 20.44 -0.37
CA LYS A 119 4.00 21.67 -0.99
C LYS A 119 4.69 22.95 -0.54
N TYR A 120 5.08 23.03 0.74
CA TYR A 120 5.48 24.27 1.39
C TYR A 120 6.85 24.20 2.08
N GLY A 121 7.56 23.07 1.98
CA GLY A 121 8.78 22.82 2.75
C GLY A 121 8.50 22.80 4.25
N ASP A 122 9.50 23.12 5.07
CA ASP A 122 9.35 23.08 6.53
C ASP A 122 8.68 24.32 7.15
N ALA A 123 8.30 25.31 6.34
CA ALA A 123 7.76 26.59 6.83
C ALA A 123 6.47 26.42 7.65
N TRP A 124 5.62 25.44 7.30
CA TRP A 124 4.35 25.18 7.97
C TRP A 124 4.52 24.81 9.46
N LYS A 125 5.66 24.23 9.84
CA LYS A 125 5.93 23.82 11.24
C LYS A 125 5.94 25.02 12.18
N LYS A 126 6.58 26.11 11.75
CA LYS A 126 6.66 27.36 12.53
C LYS A 126 5.28 28.03 12.63
N ASP A 127 4.54 28.04 11.54
CA ASP A 127 3.25 28.70 11.46
C ASP A 127 2.17 27.95 12.25
N LEU A 128 2.22 26.62 12.27
CA LEU A 128 1.37 25.78 13.11
C LEU A 128 1.59 26.07 14.60
N GLY A 129 2.84 26.29 15.00
CA GLY A 129 3.20 26.71 16.37
C GLY A 129 2.95 25.65 17.45
N ILE A 130 2.63 24.42 17.06
CA ILE A 130 2.58 23.23 17.92
C ILE A 130 3.25 22.07 17.17
N ILE A 131 3.65 21.04 17.92
CA ILE A 131 4.08 19.76 17.35
C ILE A 131 2.90 18.79 17.47
N PRO A 132 2.24 18.42 16.36
CA PRO A 132 1.17 17.42 16.38
C PRO A 132 1.64 16.09 16.96
N TYR A 133 0.70 15.36 17.58
CA TYR A 133 0.99 14.05 18.14
C TYR A 133 1.66 13.11 17.13
N GLY A 134 2.78 12.49 17.54
CA GLY A 134 3.46 11.47 16.74
C GLY A 134 4.36 11.99 15.62
N LEU A 135 4.62 13.30 15.56
CA LEU A 135 5.61 13.95 14.70
C LEU A 135 6.90 14.32 15.43
#